data_AF-A0A3N4HKM4-F1
#
_entry.id   AF-A0A3N4HKM4-F1
#
_cell.length_a   1.000
_cell.length_b   1.000
_cell.length_c   1.000
_cell.angle_alpha   90.00
_cell.angle_beta   90.00
_cell.angle_gamma   90.00
#
_symmetry.space_group_name_H-M   'P 1'
#
loop_
_entity.id
_entity.type
_entity.pdbx_description
1 polymer ?
#
loop_
_entity_poly.entity_id
_entity_poly.type
_entity_poly.pdbx_seq_one_letter_code
_entity_poly.pdbx_strand_id
1 'polypeptide(L)' 'ALPRHHDTIHLWISRMFFQMRGKVIDSLTEAMAPVDISFDGWTSRHSVKEFLGTVAHWVSVGGECHCVLLGLPELHGHSG' A
#
# COMPACT_ATOMS: atom_id res chain seq x y z
N ALA A 1 -6.36 -21.24 12.89
CA ALA A 1 -6.89 -21.01 14.25
C ALA A 1 -7.79 -19.78 14.23
N LEU A 2 -8.87 -19.74 15.01
CA LEU A 2 -9.74 -18.56 15.11
C LEU A 2 -9.20 -17.57 16.17
N PRO A 3 -9.20 -16.24 15.92
CA PRO A 3 -8.81 -15.24 16.90
C PRO A 3 -9.62 -15.34 18.20
N ARG A 4 -8.95 -15.36 19.36
CA ARG A 4 -9.61 -15.39 20.68
C ARG A 4 -9.46 -14.08 21.48
N HIS A 5 -8.59 -13.20 21.02
CA HIS A 5 -8.36 -11.87 21.60
C HIS A 5 -8.37 -10.81 20.50
N HIS A 6 -8.88 -9.61 20.82
CA HIS A 6 -9.00 -8.49 19.90
C HIS A 6 -7.69 -8.13 19.15
N ASP A 7 -6.54 -8.23 19.82
CA ASP A 7 -5.22 -7.93 19.25
C ASP A 7 -4.69 -8.98 18.28
N THR A 8 -5.29 -10.17 18.25
CA THR A 8 -4.79 -11.28 17.42
C THR A 8 -4.82 -10.91 15.94
N ILE A 9 -5.90 -10.25 15.49
CA ILE A 9 -6.06 -9.82 14.10
C ILE A 9 -5.05 -8.72 13.77
N HIS A 10 -4.91 -7.72 14.64
CA HIS A 10 -3.94 -6.64 14.46
C HIS A 10 -2.51 -7.20 14.32
N LEU A 11 -2.12 -8.10 15.23
CA LEU A 11 -0.81 -8.75 15.19
C LEU A 11 -0.59 -9.53 13.89
N TRP A 12 -1.60 -10.26 13.40
CA TRP A 12 -1.50 -11.00 12.14
C TRP A 12 -1.37 -10.08 10.94
N ILE A 13 -2.14 -8.99 10.90
CA ILE A 13 -2.05 -7.98 9.84
C ILE A 13 -0.66 -7.34 9.84
N SER A 14 -0.15 -6.91 11.00
CA SER A 14 1.19 -6.31 11.09
C SER A 14 2.27 -7.27 10.63
N ARG A 15 2.21 -8.54 11.05
CA ARG A 15 3.18 -9.58 10.62
C ARG A 15 3.13 -9.80 9.11
N MET A 16 1.92 -9.93 8.56
CA MET A 16 1.74 -10.09 7.11
C MET A 16 2.27 -8.86 6.36
N PHE A 17 2.00 -7.66 6.86
CA PHE A 17 2.51 -6.43 6.28
C PHE A 17 4.04 -6.43 6.20
N PHE A 18 4.74 -6.73 7.31
CA PHE A 18 6.21 -6.75 7.30
C PHE A 18 6.77 -7.83 6.36
N GLN A 19 6.13 -9.00 6.29
CA GLN A 19 6.51 -10.06 5.35
C GLN A 19 6.31 -9.63 3.89
N MET A 20 5.17 -9.03 3.58
CA MET A 20 4.85 -8.57 2.22
C MET A 20 5.70 -7.39 1.80
N ARG A 21 6.04 -6.48 2.73
CA ARG A 21 6.91 -5.34 2.46
C ARG A 21 8.27 -5.77 1.91
N GLY A 22 8.89 -6.80 2.50
CA GLY A 22 10.14 -7.37 1.98
C GLY A 22 9.98 -7.86 0.54
N LYS A 23 8.96 -8.68 0.29
CA LYS A 23 8.67 -9.22 -1.05
C LYS A 23 8.42 -8.14 -2.11
N VAL A 24 7.72 -7.07 -1.74
CA VAL A 24 7.46 -5.94 -2.65
C VAL A 24 8.75 -5.19 -2.96
N ILE A 25 9.62 -4.98 -1.97
CA ILE A 25 10.94 -4.36 -2.20
C ILE A 25 11.77 -5.22 -3.16
N ASP A 26 11.87 -6.52 -2.91
CA ASP A 26 12.62 -7.44 -3.77
C ASP A 26 12.05 -7.42 -5.21
N SER A 27 10.73 -7.52 -5.36
CA SER A 27 10.08 -7.48 -6.67
C SER A 27 10.28 -6.16 -7.42
N LEU A 28 10.27 -5.03 -6.71
CA LEU A 28 10.55 -3.71 -7.30
C LEU A 28 12.00 -3.58 -7.76
N THR A 29 12.96 -4.16 -7.02
CA THR A 29 14.38 -4.13 -7.42
C THR A 29 14.67 -4.95 -8.68
N GLU A 30 13.80 -5.92 -8.98
CA GLU A 30 13.89 -6.79 -10.15
C GLU A 30 12.93 -6.35 -11.29
N ALA A 31 12.32 -5.17 -11.20
CA ALA A 31 11.40 -4.69 -12.21
C ALA A 31 12.07 -4.59 -13.59
N MET A 32 11.40 -5.10 -14.62
CA MET A 32 11.91 -5.11 -16.00
C MET A 32 11.84 -3.75 -16.71
N ALA A 33 11.05 -2.84 -16.18
CA ALA A 33 10.78 -1.52 -16.71
C ALA A 33 10.81 -0.49 -15.58
N PRO A 34 10.89 0.82 -15.89
CA PRO A 34 10.71 1.86 -14.89
C PRO A 34 9.43 1.63 -14.08
N VAL A 35 9.52 1.86 -12.77
CA VAL A 35 8.38 1.79 -11.86
C VAL A 35 7.62 3.11 -11.93
N ASP A 36 6.33 3.03 -12.25
CA ASP A 36 5.44 4.19 -12.25
C ASP A 36 4.77 4.36 -10.88
N ILE A 37 4.62 5.60 -10.42
CA ILE A 37 3.94 5.92 -9.17
C ILE A 37 2.75 6.84 -9.47
N SER A 38 1.55 6.40 -9.09
CA SER A 38 0.33 7.20 -9.18
C SER A 38 -0.14 7.65 -7.80
N PHE A 39 -0.69 8.86 -7.74
CA PHE A 39 -1.27 9.44 -6.54
C PHE A 39 -2.77 9.65 -6.76
N ASP A 40 -3.60 9.17 -5.82
CA ASP A 40 -5.05 9.36 -5.83
C ASP A 40 -5.47 10.11 -4.56
N GLY A 41 -5.99 11.32 -4.73
CA GLY A 41 -6.42 12.20 -3.64
C GLY A 41 -7.93 12.25 -3.56
N TRP A 42 -8.50 11.95 -2.39
CA TRP A 42 -9.95 12.08 -2.18
C TRP A 42 -10.30 12.52 -0.77
N THR A 43 -11.45 13.18 -0.66
CA THR A 43 -12.09 13.50 0.62
C THR A 43 -13.24 12.54 0.86
N SER A 44 -13.32 11.98 2.05
CA SER A 44 -14.48 11.17 2.43
C SER A 44 -15.72 12.06 2.60
N ARG A 45 -16.84 11.70 1.96
CA ARG A 45 -18.08 12.52 1.97
C ARG A 45 -18.66 12.76 3.38
N HIS A 46 -18.32 11.91 4.35
CA HIS A 46 -18.87 11.93 5.70
C HIS A 46 -17.84 12.29 6.79
N SER A 47 -16.61 12.57 6.40
CA SER A 47 -15.56 12.98 7.34
C SER A 47 -14.69 14.03 6.68
N VAL A 48 -14.26 15.07 7.41
CA VAL A 48 -13.31 16.09 6.93
C VAL A 48 -11.89 15.52 6.74
N LYS A 49 -11.79 14.21 6.54
CA LYS A 49 -10.55 13.47 6.31
C LYS A 49 -10.29 13.43 4.82
N GLU A 50 -9.14 13.96 4.47
CA GLU A 50 -8.55 13.85 3.15
C GLU A 50 -7.56 12.68 3.16
N PHE A 51 -7.51 11.93 2.08
CA PHE A 51 -6.60 10.80 1.93
C PHE A 51 -5.81 10.95 0.65
N LEU A 52 -4.58 10.44 0.67
CA LEU A 52 -3.73 10.33 -0.49
C LEU A 52 -3.27 8.88 -0.66
N GLY A 53 -3.87 8.16 -1.61
CA GLY A 53 -3.36 6.87 -2.04
C GLY A 53 -2.08 7.04 -2.85
N THR A 54 -1.01 6.33 -2.48
CA THR A 54 0.22 6.22 -3.27
C THR A 54 0.35 4.79 -3.77
N VAL A 55 0.36 4.58 -5.08
CA VAL A 55 0.34 3.25 -5.70
C VAL A 55 1.52 3.12 -6.66
N ALA A 56 2.28 2.03 -6.54
CA ALA A 56 3.33 1.67 -7.48
C ALA A 56 2.82 0.67 -8.52
N HIS A 57 3.25 0.86 -9.76
CA HIS A 57 2.97 -0.01 -10.90
C HIS A 57 4.29 -0.44 -11.53
N TRP A 58 4.44 -1.74 -11.76
CA TRP A 58 5.65 -2.28 -12.41
C TRP A 58 5.37 -3.60 -13.12
N VAL A 59 6.33 -4.02 -13.95
CA VAL A 59 6.34 -5.34 -14.59
C VAL A 59 7.46 -6.17 -13.96
N SER A 60 7.13 -7.32 -13.40
CA SER A 60 8.13 -8.24 -12.82
C SER A 60 8.93 -8.96 -13.91
N VAL A 61 10.01 -9.66 -13.51
CA VAL A 61 10.83 -10.51 -14.39
C VAL A 61 10.01 -11.56 -15.15
N GLY A 62 8.89 -12.01 -14.56
CA GLY A 62 7.96 -12.95 -15.21
C GLY A 62 7.08 -12.31 -16.30
N GLY A 63 7.16 -11.00 -16.50
CA GLY A 63 6.26 -10.25 -17.38
C GLY A 63 4.90 -9.94 -16.76
N GLU A 64 4.71 -10.17 -15.45
CA GLU A 64 3.45 -9.88 -14.77
C GLU A 64 3.36 -8.40 -14.39
N CYS A 65 2.22 -7.78 -14.67
CA CYS A 65 1.93 -6.42 -14.22
C CYS A 65 1.46 -6.43 -12.76
N HIS A 66 2.09 -5.63 -11.93
CA HIS A 66 1.74 -5.45 -10.52
C HIS A 66 1.27 -4.02 -10.27
N CYS A 67 0.31 -3.89 -9.36
CA CYS A 67 -0.23 -2.62 -8.86
C CYS A 67 -0.40 -2.76 -7.34
N VAL A 68 0.40 -2.00 -6.56
CA VAL A 68 0.45 -2.14 -5.10
C VAL A 68 0.37 -0.79 -4.41
N LEU A 69 -0.56 -0.68 -3.45
CA LEU A 69 -0.68 0.46 -2.55
C LEU A 69 0.52 0.50 -1.60
N LEU A 70 1.34 1.56 -1.72
CA LEU A 70 2.50 1.79 -0.87
C LEU A 70 2.14 2.55 0.41
N GLY A 71 1.12 3.40 0.34
CA GLY A 71 0.71 4.24 1.46
C GLY A 71 -0.67 4.85 1.27
N LEU A 72 -1.32 5.12 2.40
CA LEU A 72 -2.60 5.82 2.49
C LEU A 72 -2.62 6.76 3.70
N PRO A 73 -1.79 7.82 3.72
CA PRO A 73 -1.84 8.83 4.77
C PRO A 73 -3.18 9.58 4.77
N GLU A 74 -3.66 9.91 5.97
CA GLU A 74 -4.66 10.93 6.21
C GLU A 74 -3.99 12.30 6.16
N LEU A 75 -4.45 13.15 5.25
CA LEU A 75 -3.99 14.50 5.06
C LEU A 75 -4.75 15.45 6.01
N HIS A 76 -4.02 16.38 6.61
CA HIS A 76 -4.56 17.40 7.49
C HIS A 76 -4.21 18.78 6.95
N GLY A 77 -5.19 19.47 6.35
CA GLY A 77 -5.06 20.88 5.96
C GLY A 77 -4.23 21.14 4.70
N HIS A 78 -4.44 20.40 3.63
CA HIS A 78 -3.72 20.66 2.38
C HIS A 78 -4.36 21.81 1.58
N SER A 79 -3.66 22.95 1.56
CA SER A 79 -3.70 23.93 0.47
C SER A 79 -2.52 23.62 -0.46
N GLY A 80 -2.81 22.96 -1.58
CA GLY A 80 -1.85 22.79 -2.67
C GLY A 80 -1.46 24.12 -3.32
#